data_AF-A0A1G4X129-F1
#
_entry.id   AF-A0A1G4X129-F1
#
_cell.length_a   1.000
_cell.length_b   1.000
_cell.length_c   1.000
_cell.angle_alpha   90.00
_cell.angle_beta   90.00
_cell.angle_gamma   90.00
#
_symmetry.space_group_name_H-M   'P 1'
#
loop_
_entity.id
_entity.type
_entity.pdbx_description
1 polymer ?
#
loop_
_entity_poly.entity_id
_entity_poly.type
_entity_poly.pdbx_seq_one_letter_code
_entity_poly.pdbx_strand_id
1 'polypeptide(L)'
;MLHACNAVDGTGKKRYPHWQVGARFKRTIRDSIDIFGAVALTGLNVPLLRFPVAVKSDLPDKRPDVADVIYGIHRCTHGHGDELPEGFELTPIQDGGDAVNIRLTLDGKLQLPTSVVMGLLAVAIFAQENNNQVIGGGGNYGLTLVWQRLMVNDWWGRADDFRELVKLDQAPGGLVVDFGRFWDDWKPV
;
A
#
# COMPACT_ATOMS: atom_id res chain seq x y z
N MET A 1 2.26 0.94 -10.98
CA MET A 1 1.05 0.93 -10.13
C MET A 1 0.04 -0.14 -10.55
N LEU A 2 -0.51 -0.10 -11.78
CA LEU A 2 -1.52 -1.06 -12.27
C LEU A 2 -1.18 -2.54 -11.99
N HIS A 3 0.01 -3.01 -12.37
CA HIS A 3 0.39 -4.41 -12.16
C HIS A 3 0.49 -4.80 -10.67
N ALA A 4 0.92 -3.89 -9.80
CA ALA A 4 0.93 -4.15 -8.37
C ALA A 4 -0.50 -4.24 -7.81
N CYS A 5 -1.41 -3.37 -8.27
CA CYS A 5 -2.83 -3.49 -7.93
C CYS A 5 -3.43 -4.82 -8.44
N ASN A 6 -3.06 -5.28 -9.64
CA ASN A 6 -3.52 -6.56 -10.17
C ASN A 6 -3.00 -7.74 -9.35
N ALA A 7 -1.75 -7.69 -8.86
CA ALA A 7 -1.19 -8.72 -7.99
C ALA A 7 -1.96 -8.81 -6.65
N VAL A 8 -2.31 -7.67 -6.06
CA VAL A 8 -3.13 -7.62 -4.84
C VAL A 8 -4.55 -8.11 -5.10
N ASP A 9 -5.20 -7.72 -6.19
CA ASP A 9 -6.54 -8.23 -6.54
C ASP A 9 -6.53 -9.74 -6.83
N GLY A 10 -5.49 -10.25 -7.51
CA GLY A 10 -5.29 -11.68 -7.73
C GLY A 10 -5.14 -12.46 -6.42
N THR A 11 -4.39 -11.89 -5.47
CA THR A 11 -4.26 -12.42 -4.10
C THR A 11 -5.60 -12.41 -3.38
N GLY A 12 -6.31 -11.28 -3.41
CA GLY A 12 -7.64 -11.13 -2.81
C GLY A 12 -8.69 -12.05 -3.41
N LYS A 13 -8.58 -12.39 -4.70
CA LYS A 13 -9.47 -13.36 -5.36
C LYS A 13 -9.27 -14.78 -4.82
N LYS A 14 -8.03 -15.17 -4.46
CA LYS A 14 -7.74 -16.46 -3.82
C LYS A 14 -8.27 -16.49 -2.38
N ARG A 15 -8.04 -15.42 -1.62
CA ARG A 15 -8.42 -15.30 -0.19
C ARG A 15 -9.93 -15.10 0.01
N TYR A 16 -10.57 -14.31 -0.85
CA TYR A 16 -11.97 -13.89 -0.76
C TYR A 16 -12.72 -14.12 -2.09
N PRO A 17 -12.93 -15.38 -2.52
CA PRO A 17 -13.43 -15.70 -3.86
C PRO A 17 -14.84 -15.18 -4.14
N HIS A 18 -15.67 -15.01 -3.11
CA HIS A 18 -17.07 -14.59 -3.24
C HIS A 18 -17.29 -13.08 -3.04
N TRP A 19 -16.23 -12.34 -2.72
CA TRP A 19 -16.34 -10.92 -2.44
C TRP A 19 -16.22 -10.10 -3.72
N GLN A 20 -16.94 -8.98 -3.75
CA GLN A 20 -16.82 -8.00 -4.82
C GLN A 20 -15.40 -7.44 -4.90
N VAL A 21 -14.96 -7.10 -6.11
CA VAL A 21 -13.58 -6.68 -6.42
C VAL A 21 -13.07 -5.59 -5.49
N GLY A 22 -13.84 -4.52 -5.29
CA GLY A 22 -13.43 -3.43 -4.40
C GLY A 22 -13.33 -3.84 -2.94
N ALA A 23 -14.28 -4.61 -2.44
CA ALA A 23 -14.27 -5.09 -1.06
C ALA A 23 -13.06 -6.00 -0.80
N ARG A 24 -12.82 -7.00 -1.67
CA ARG A 24 -11.69 -7.91 -1.49
C ARG A 24 -10.34 -7.23 -1.66
N PHE A 25 -10.21 -6.30 -2.61
CA PHE A 25 -8.96 -5.57 -2.83
C PHE A 25 -8.57 -4.78 -1.58
N LYS A 26 -9.51 -3.95 -1.07
CA LYS A 26 -9.26 -3.13 0.11
C LYS A 26 -9.01 -3.98 1.34
N ARG A 27 -9.79 -5.05 1.52
CA ARG A 27 -9.60 -5.99 2.63
C ARG A 27 -8.24 -6.68 2.59
N THR A 28 -7.77 -7.09 1.41
CA THR A 28 -6.45 -7.74 1.24
C THR A 28 -5.31 -6.82 1.68
N ILE A 29 -5.37 -5.52 1.36
CA ILE A 29 -4.39 -4.55 1.84
C ILE A 29 -4.50 -4.39 3.36
N ARG A 30 -5.72 -4.24 3.90
CA ARG A 30 -5.95 -4.01 5.34
C ARG A 30 -5.51 -5.19 6.22
N ASP A 31 -5.69 -6.42 5.77
CA ASP A 31 -5.21 -7.61 6.50
C ASP A 31 -3.69 -7.78 6.45
N SER A 32 -3.01 -7.02 5.58
CA SER A 32 -1.56 -7.03 5.41
C SER A 32 -0.99 -5.61 5.54
N ILE A 33 -1.66 -4.77 6.34
CA ILE A 33 -1.33 -3.36 6.48
C ILE A 33 0.02 -3.13 7.17
N ASP A 34 0.39 -4.07 8.03
CA ASP A 34 1.69 -4.16 8.68
C ASP A 34 2.82 -4.41 7.66
N ILE A 35 2.61 -5.38 6.76
CA ILE A 35 3.53 -5.69 5.66
C ILE A 35 3.63 -4.52 4.70
N PHE A 36 2.48 -3.97 4.29
CA PHE A 36 2.42 -2.80 3.42
C PHE A 36 3.18 -1.63 4.05
N GLY A 37 2.90 -1.33 5.33
CA GLY A 37 3.51 -0.21 6.03
C GLY A 37 5.03 -0.36 6.20
N ALA A 38 5.51 -1.56 6.51
CA ALA A 38 6.93 -1.83 6.67
C ALA A 38 7.76 -1.54 5.40
N VAL A 39 7.14 -1.65 4.23
CA VAL A 39 7.81 -1.51 2.92
C VAL A 39 7.51 -0.17 2.25
N ALA A 40 6.25 0.27 2.28
CA ALA A 40 5.82 1.46 1.58
C ALA A 40 6.01 2.73 2.40
N LEU A 41 5.69 2.66 3.70
CA LEU A 41 5.50 3.83 4.56
C LEU A 41 6.24 3.64 5.90
N THR A 42 7.49 3.18 5.82
CA THR A 42 8.34 2.87 6.96
C THR A 42 8.38 4.04 7.95
N GLY A 43 8.25 3.71 9.24
CA GLY A 43 8.21 4.70 10.32
C GLY A 43 6.83 5.31 10.60
N LEU A 44 5.82 5.11 9.74
CA LEU A 44 4.45 5.61 9.99
C LEU A 44 3.55 4.55 10.63
N ASN A 45 2.62 5.00 11.48
CA ASN A 45 1.52 4.17 11.97
C ASN A 45 0.41 4.09 10.91
N VAL A 46 0.63 3.27 9.89
CA VAL A 46 -0.29 3.12 8.75
C VAL A 46 -1.71 2.68 9.14
N PRO A 47 -1.94 1.79 10.12
CA PRO A 47 -3.29 1.44 10.55
C PRO A 47 -4.15 2.64 11.00
N LEU A 48 -3.51 3.65 11.61
CA LEU A 48 -4.19 4.87 12.08
C LEU A 48 -4.20 5.99 11.04
N LEU A 49 -3.43 5.87 9.96
CA LEU A 49 -3.34 6.89 8.93
C LEU A 49 -4.67 7.04 8.17
N ARG A 50 -5.14 8.29 8.06
CA ARG A 50 -6.34 8.68 7.31
C ARG A 50 -6.04 9.84 6.40
N PHE A 51 -6.70 9.91 5.26
CA PHE A 51 -6.46 10.94 4.24
C PHE A 51 -7.73 11.77 4.01
N PRO A 52 -7.66 13.11 4.14
CA PRO A 52 -8.79 14.00 3.89
C PRO A 52 -8.97 14.23 2.38
N VAL A 53 -9.18 13.14 1.63
CA VAL A 53 -9.41 13.13 0.18
C VAL A 53 -10.84 12.67 -0.11
N ALA A 54 -11.42 13.15 -1.20
CA ALA A 54 -12.79 12.82 -1.60
C ALA A 54 -12.88 11.42 -2.24
N VAL A 55 -12.63 10.38 -1.44
CA VAL A 55 -12.71 8.97 -1.86
C VAL A 55 -13.71 8.24 -0.99
N LYS A 56 -14.51 7.35 -1.59
CA LYS A 56 -15.49 6.55 -0.87
C LYS A 56 -14.81 5.55 0.06
N SER A 57 -15.14 5.62 1.36
CA SER A 57 -14.68 4.67 2.37
C SER A 57 -15.82 3.79 2.89
N ASP A 58 -15.51 2.52 3.11
CA ASP A 58 -16.36 1.54 3.80
C ASP A 58 -16.06 1.45 5.31
N LEU A 59 -15.14 2.27 5.83
CA LEU A 59 -14.88 2.37 7.26
C LEU A 59 -16.06 3.01 8.02
N PRO A 60 -16.23 2.71 9.32
CA PRO A 60 -17.33 3.26 10.12
C PRO A 60 -17.35 4.80 10.19
N ASP A 61 -16.17 5.42 10.30
CA ASP A 61 -15.99 6.88 10.37
C ASP A 61 -16.00 7.57 9.00
N LYS A 62 -16.10 6.78 7.91
CA LYS A 62 -16.02 7.21 6.52
C LYS A 62 -14.72 7.90 6.12
N ARG A 63 -13.72 7.95 7.00
CA ARG A 63 -12.44 8.60 6.70
C ARG A 63 -11.59 7.63 5.88
N PRO A 64 -11.13 8.00 4.67
CA PRO A 64 -10.37 7.11 3.81
C PRO A 64 -9.05 6.69 4.43
N ASP A 65 -8.75 5.40 4.39
CA ASP A 65 -7.42 4.86 4.64
C ASP A 65 -6.63 4.67 3.34
N VAL A 66 -5.40 4.15 3.44
CA VAL A 66 -4.54 3.94 2.27
C VAL A 66 -5.16 2.96 1.26
N ALA A 67 -5.94 1.98 1.71
CA ALA A 67 -6.60 1.02 0.83
C ALA A 67 -7.72 1.68 0.03
N ASP A 68 -8.50 2.57 0.66
CA ASP A 68 -9.51 3.39 0.00
C ASP A 68 -8.87 4.28 -1.07
N VAL A 69 -7.81 5.03 -0.72
CA VAL A 69 -7.08 5.91 -1.65
C VAL A 69 -6.54 5.12 -2.85
N ILE A 70 -5.82 4.02 -2.60
CA ILE A 70 -5.24 3.20 -3.66
C ILE A 70 -6.33 2.64 -4.56
N TYR A 71 -7.45 2.18 -4.01
CA TYR A 71 -8.54 1.64 -4.80
C TYR A 71 -9.23 2.74 -5.64
N GLY A 72 -9.66 3.81 -4.99
CA GLY A 72 -10.50 4.85 -5.58
C GLY A 72 -9.78 5.74 -6.59
N ILE A 73 -8.47 5.97 -6.40
CA ILE A 73 -7.69 6.90 -7.24
C ILE A 73 -6.76 6.17 -8.19
N HIS A 74 -6.08 5.12 -7.74
CA HIS A 74 -5.09 4.45 -8.58
C HIS A 74 -5.69 3.24 -9.30
N ARG A 75 -6.27 2.27 -8.59
CA ARG A 75 -6.76 1.03 -9.23
C ARG A 75 -7.92 1.29 -10.18
N CYS A 76 -8.96 1.98 -9.74
CA CYS A 76 -10.13 2.22 -10.58
C CYS A 76 -9.74 2.96 -11.87
N THR A 77 -9.03 4.07 -11.74
CA THR A 77 -8.61 4.88 -12.87
C THR A 77 -7.74 4.08 -13.87
N HIS A 78 -6.70 3.40 -13.39
CA HIS A 78 -5.85 2.59 -14.28
C HIS A 78 -6.57 1.34 -14.83
N GLY A 79 -7.53 0.78 -14.10
CA GLY A 79 -8.28 -0.42 -14.48
C GLY A 79 -9.40 -0.16 -15.48
N HIS A 80 -9.91 1.08 -15.53
CA HIS A 80 -10.90 1.53 -16.51
C HIS A 80 -10.26 2.23 -17.72
N GLY A 81 -8.93 2.45 -17.71
CA GLY A 81 -8.22 3.15 -18.78
C GLY A 81 -8.38 4.67 -18.70
N ASP A 82 -8.91 5.17 -17.59
CA ASP A 82 -9.05 6.59 -17.32
C ASP A 82 -7.67 7.21 -16.99
N GLU A 83 -7.50 8.50 -17.26
CA GLU A 83 -6.32 9.25 -16.84
C GLU A 83 -6.32 9.46 -15.32
N LEU A 84 -5.13 9.31 -14.71
CA LEU A 84 -4.94 9.64 -13.30
C LEU A 84 -5.34 11.10 -13.05
N PRO A 85 -6.15 11.41 -12.02
CA PRO A 85 -6.49 12.80 -11.73
C PRO A 85 -5.22 13.59 -11.43
N GLU A 86 -5.13 14.80 -12.00
CA GLU A 86 -3.98 15.69 -11.82
C GLU A 86 -3.66 15.90 -10.33
N GLY A 87 -2.38 15.80 -9.98
CA GLY A 87 -1.81 15.97 -8.64
C GLY A 87 -1.96 14.77 -7.70
N PHE A 88 -2.38 13.62 -8.21
CA PHE A 88 -2.31 12.32 -7.50
C PHE A 88 -1.17 11.43 -8.00
N GLU A 89 -0.18 12.00 -8.69
CA GLU A 89 0.97 11.25 -9.20
C GLU A 89 1.81 10.65 -8.07
N LEU A 90 2.51 9.56 -8.39
CA LEU A 90 3.50 9.00 -7.49
C LEU A 90 4.74 9.89 -7.47
N THR A 91 5.23 10.22 -6.28
CA THR A 91 6.48 10.96 -6.12
C THR A 91 7.67 10.00 -6.05
N PRO A 92 8.81 10.30 -6.69
CA PRO A 92 10.03 9.52 -6.55
C PRO A 92 10.46 9.39 -5.08
N ILE A 93 11.10 8.28 -4.75
CA ILE A 93 11.89 8.18 -3.52
C ILE A 93 13.11 9.09 -3.74
N GLN A 94 13.35 10.07 -2.86
CA GLN A 94 14.50 10.96 -3.00
C GLN A 94 15.79 10.22 -2.66
N ASP A 95 16.81 10.38 -3.51
CA ASP A 95 18.13 9.76 -3.28
C ASP A 95 18.73 10.20 -1.94
N GLY A 96 19.14 9.23 -1.11
CA GLY A 96 19.79 9.46 0.17
C GLY A 96 18.87 9.83 1.34
N GLY A 97 17.54 9.82 1.15
CA GLY A 97 16.58 10.06 2.21
C GLY A 97 15.85 8.78 2.64
N ASP A 98 16.07 8.33 3.88
CA ASP A 98 15.25 7.31 4.55
C ASP A 98 13.80 7.81 4.83
N ALA A 99 13.49 9.05 4.45
CA ALA A 99 12.21 9.71 4.71
C ALA A 99 11.18 9.37 3.64
N VAL A 100 10.14 8.65 4.05
CA VAL A 100 8.89 8.50 3.29
C VAL A 100 8.16 9.84 3.25
N ASN A 101 7.94 10.39 2.06
CA ASN A 101 7.20 11.63 1.88
C ASN A 101 5.77 11.34 1.40
N ILE A 102 4.79 11.69 2.23
CA ILE A 102 3.38 11.82 1.84
C ILE A 102 3.09 13.31 1.71
N ARG A 103 2.58 13.75 0.56
CA ARG A 103 2.27 15.16 0.34
C ARG A 103 0.78 15.33 0.08
N LEU A 104 0.13 16.11 0.95
CA LEU A 104 -1.22 16.62 0.73
C LEU A 104 -1.13 18.09 0.31
N THR A 105 -1.64 18.41 -0.87
CA THR A 105 -1.65 19.77 -1.40
C THR A 105 -2.84 20.56 -0.84
N LEU A 106 -2.77 21.90 -0.92
CA LEU A 106 -3.84 22.78 -0.43
C LEU A 106 -5.18 22.59 -1.15
N ASP A 107 -5.15 22.12 -2.40
CA ASP A 107 -6.32 21.76 -3.20
C ASP A 107 -6.79 20.31 -2.96
N GLY A 108 -6.32 19.65 -1.89
CA GLY A 108 -6.83 18.34 -1.45
C GLY A 108 -6.30 17.15 -2.25
N LYS A 109 -5.20 17.33 -3.00
CA LYS A 109 -4.60 16.27 -3.80
C LYS A 109 -3.51 15.58 -3.01
N LEU A 110 -3.48 14.26 -3.10
CA LEU A 110 -2.59 13.41 -2.31
C LEU A 110 -1.58 12.73 -3.22
N GLN A 111 -0.31 13.05 -3.00
CA GLN A 111 0.81 12.40 -3.66
C GLN A 111 1.41 11.35 -2.71
N LEU A 112 1.42 10.12 -3.19
CA LEU A 112 2.01 8.97 -2.49
C LEU A 112 3.40 8.66 -3.05
N PRO A 113 4.34 8.17 -2.22
CA PRO A 113 5.66 7.80 -2.71
C PRO A 113 5.61 6.54 -3.57
N THR A 114 6.54 6.41 -4.53
CA THR A 114 6.67 5.22 -5.38
C THR A 114 6.86 3.92 -4.58
N SER A 115 7.36 3.99 -3.34
CA SER A 115 7.42 2.87 -2.41
C SER A 115 6.06 2.21 -2.14
N VAL A 116 4.93 2.90 -2.34
CA VAL A 116 3.58 2.31 -2.31
C VAL A 116 3.42 1.17 -3.32
N VAL A 117 4.05 1.27 -4.49
CA VAL A 117 4.08 0.17 -5.46
C VAL A 117 4.79 -1.04 -4.87
N MET A 118 5.90 -0.82 -4.17
CA MET A 118 6.66 -1.89 -3.52
C MET A 118 5.89 -2.51 -2.35
N GLY A 119 5.18 -1.72 -1.55
CA GLY A 119 4.32 -2.24 -0.49
C GLY A 119 3.17 -3.09 -1.03
N LEU A 120 2.55 -2.71 -2.15
CA LEU A 120 1.53 -3.54 -2.80
C LEU A 120 2.11 -4.86 -3.32
N LEU A 121 3.31 -4.82 -3.91
CA LEU A 121 4.00 -6.04 -4.32
C LEU A 121 4.35 -6.92 -3.11
N ALA A 122 4.81 -6.34 -1.99
CA ALA A 122 5.08 -7.06 -0.76
C ALA A 122 3.85 -7.79 -0.22
N VAL A 123 2.68 -7.13 -0.22
CA VAL A 123 1.39 -7.76 0.14
C VAL A 123 1.14 -9.02 -0.69
N ALA A 124 1.39 -8.96 -2.01
CA ALA A 124 1.22 -10.13 -2.88
C ALA A 124 2.33 -11.18 -2.70
N ILE A 125 3.59 -10.77 -2.54
CA ILE A 125 4.73 -11.68 -2.42
C ILE A 125 4.61 -12.53 -1.15
N PHE A 126 4.38 -11.90 -0.01
CA PHE A 126 4.38 -12.60 1.26
C PHE A 126 3.07 -13.35 1.56
N ALA A 127 2.01 -13.12 0.78
CA ALA A 127 0.72 -13.79 0.97
C ALA A 127 0.83 -15.32 0.78
N GLN A 128 0.39 -16.09 1.78
CA GLN A 128 0.46 -17.57 1.79
C GLN A 128 -0.19 -18.20 0.56
N GLU A 129 -1.24 -17.58 0.01
CA GLU A 129 -1.95 -18.02 -1.20
C GLU A 129 -1.08 -18.00 -2.47
N ASN A 130 0.08 -17.35 -2.40
CA ASN A 130 1.05 -17.22 -3.48
C ASN A 130 2.34 -18.00 -3.21
N ASN A 131 2.39 -18.91 -2.22
CA ASN A 131 3.57 -19.71 -1.89
C ASN A 131 4.09 -20.60 -3.03
N ASN A 132 3.29 -20.80 -4.09
CA ASN A 132 3.62 -21.59 -5.26
C ASN A 132 4.09 -20.74 -6.45
N GLN A 133 4.22 -19.42 -6.29
CA GLN A 133 4.70 -18.53 -7.34
C GLN A 133 6.21 -18.64 -7.49
N VAL A 134 6.69 -18.39 -8.70
CA VAL A 134 8.11 -18.28 -9.02
C VAL A 134 8.27 -17.27 -10.15
N ILE A 135 9.23 -16.37 -10.01
CA ILE A 135 9.65 -15.51 -11.12
C ILE A 135 10.66 -16.31 -11.95
N GLY A 136 10.25 -16.71 -13.16
CA GLY A 136 11.09 -17.42 -14.11
C GLY A 136 12.17 -16.54 -14.75
N GLY A 137 13.11 -17.16 -15.48
CA GLY A 137 14.11 -16.44 -16.29
C GLY A 137 15.45 -16.13 -15.61
N GLY A 138 15.70 -16.65 -14.40
CA GLY A 138 17.02 -16.56 -13.75
C GLY A 138 17.42 -15.16 -13.26
N GLY A 139 16.47 -14.22 -13.21
CA GLY A 139 16.73 -12.86 -12.75
C GLY A 139 16.86 -12.74 -11.24
N ASN A 140 17.78 -11.88 -10.78
CA ASN A 140 17.97 -11.53 -9.37
C ASN A 140 16.99 -10.44 -8.93
N TYR A 141 15.69 -10.77 -8.88
CA TYR A 141 14.65 -9.85 -8.41
C TYR A 141 14.64 -9.81 -6.89
N GLY A 142 14.73 -8.62 -6.31
CA GLY A 142 14.70 -8.43 -4.87
C GLY A 142 13.87 -7.22 -4.44
N LEU A 143 13.28 -7.34 -3.26
CA LEU A 143 12.67 -6.23 -2.53
C LEU A 143 13.74 -5.66 -1.59
N THR A 144 14.12 -4.40 -1.79
CA THR A 144 15.11 -3.73 -0.94
C THR A 144 14.40 -3.00 0.20
N LEU A 145 14.71 -3.41 1.43
CA LEU A 145 14.45 -2.66 2.65
C LEU A 145 15.72 -1.86 3.01
N VAL A 146 15.61 -0.89 3.92
CA VAL A 146 16.75 -0.04 4.33
C VAL A 146 17.95 -0.88 4.80
N TRP A 147 17.71 -2.01 5.49
CA TRP A 147 18.76 -2.86 6.06
C TRP A 147 19.04 -4.16 5.29
N GLN A 148 18.20 -4.55 4.32
CA GLN A 148 18.34 -5.86 3.67
C GLN A 148 17.67 -5.92 2.30
N ARG A 149 18.28 -6.68 1.38
CA ARG A 149 17.65 -7.08 0.12
C ARG A 149 17.08 -8.49 0.23
N LEU A 150 15.77 -8.63 0.02
CA LEU A 150 15.04 -9.89 0.06
C LEU A 150 14.83 -10.42 -1.35
N MET A 151 15.38 -11.60 -1.66
CA MET A 151 15.25 -12.21 -2.98
C MET A 151 13.85 -12.77 -3.17
N VAL A 152 13.06 -12.24 -4.11
CA VAL A 152 11.60 -12.49 -4.16
C VAL A 152 11.24 -13.98 -4.19
N ASN A 153 11.99 -14.79 -4.94
CA ASN A 153 11.73 -16.23 -5.04
C ASN A 153 11.90 -17.01 -3.72
N ASP A 154 12.64 -16.47 -2.75
CA ASP A 154 12.84 -17.12 -1.43
C ASP A 154 11.77 -16.74 -0.41
N TRP A 155 10.85 -15.83 -0.79
CA TRP A 155 9.95 -15.15 0.13
C TRP A 155 8.45 -15.32 -0.19
N TRP A 156 8.11 -16.03 -1.26
CA TRP A 156 6.72 -16.31 -1.61
C TRP A 156 5.97 -17.01 -0.47
N GLY A 157 4.88 -16.42 -0.01
CA GLY A 157 4.05 -16.97 1.07
C GLY A 157 4.62 -16.82 2.49
N ARG A 158 5.74 -16.14 2.68
CA ARG A 158 6.44 -16.09 3.97
C ARG A 158 6.10 -14.86 4.81
N ALA A 159 4.82 -14.55 4.94
CA ALA A 159 4.34 -13.39 5.72
C ALA A 159 4.80 -13.41 7.17
N ASP A 160 4.73 -14.55 7.84
CA ASP A 160 5.08 -14.64 9.26
C ASP A 160 6.59 -14.46 9.48
N ASP A 161 7.42 -15.06 8.63
CA ASP A 161 8.87 -14.85 8.66
C ASP A 161 9.23 -13.37 8.41
N PHE A 162 8.52 -12.71 7.49
CA PHE A 162 8.73 -11.28 7.23
C PHE A 162 8.32 -10.43 8.43
N ARG A 163 7.20 -10.75 9.11
CA ARG A 163 6.78 -10.07 10.33
C ARG A 163 7.82 -10.20 11.44
N GLU A 164 8.41 -11.38 11.62
CA GLU A 164 9.51 -11.55 12.58
C GLU A 164 10.74 -10.71 12.20
N LEU A 165 11.06 -10.64 10.91
CA LEU A 165 12.19 -9.83 10.41
C LEU A 165 12.02 -8.35 10.73
N VAL A 166 10.82 -7.77 10.52
CA VAL A 166 10.60 -6.32 10.67
C VAL A 166 10.38 -5.88 12.13
N LYS A 167 10.06 -6.80 13.05
CA LYS A 167 10.03 -6.49 14.49
C LYS A 167 11.36 -5.98 15.03
N LEU A 168 12.46 -6.31 14.37
CA LEU A 168 13.81 -5.90 14.75
C LEU A 168 14.10 -4.42 14.46
N ASP A 169 13.30 -3.78 13.59
CA ASP A 169 13.58 -2.44 13.07
C ASP A 169 12.47 -1.42 13.35
N GLN A 170 11.22 -1.85 13.57
CA GLN A 170 10.13 -0.91 13.82
C GLN A 170 10.19 -0.32 15.24
N ALA A 171 10.34 1.00 15.32
CA ALA A 171 10.10 1.75 16.55
C ALA A 171 8.67 1.48 17.05
N PRO A 172 8.46 1.17 18.34
CA PRO A 172 7.14 0.87 18.88
C PRO A 172 6.14 2.00 18.56
N GLY A 173 5.07 1.66 17.84
CA GLY A 173 3.92 2.55 17.62
C GLY A 173 3.99 3.49 16.41
N GLY A 174 5.16 3.67 15.76
CA GLY A 174 5.32 4.53 14.57
C GLY A 174 4.88 6.00 14.76
N LEU A 175 5.14 6.84 13.77
CA LEU A 175 4.62 8.21 13.74
C LEU A 175 3.14 8.19 13.35
N VAL A 176 2.29 8.70 14.24
CA VAL A 176 0.88 8.97 13.91
C VAL A 176 0.82 10.31 13.17
N VAL A 177 0.36 10.28 11.93
CA VAL A 177 0.18 11.48 11.10
C VAL A 177 -1.27 11.93 11.18
N ASP A 178 -1.48 13.19 11.52
CA ASP A 178 -2.77 13.87 11.45
C ASP A 178 -2.66 15.07 10.51
N PHE A 179 -3.61 15.17 9.57
CA PHE A 179 -3.70 16.29 8.63
C PHE A 179 -4.43 17.51 9.22
N GLY A 180 -4.87 17.46 10.49
CA GLY A 180 -5.37 18.61 11.23
C GLY A 180 -6.42 19.41 10.45
N ARG A 181 -6.12 20.68 10.14
CA ARG A 181 -7.01 21.63 9.45
C ARG A 181 -7.59 21.13 8.11
N PHE A 182 -6.95 20.17 7.45
CA PHE A 182 -7.48 19.61 6.21
C PHE A 182 -8.78 18.81 6.43
N TRP A 183 -9.10 18.44 7.67
CA TRP A 183 -10.36 17.80 8.03
C TRP A 183 -11.51 18.78 8.25
N ASP A 184 -11.24 20.07 8.49
CA ASP A 184 -12.26 21.05 8.89
C ASP A 184 -13.34 21.22 7.81
N ASP A 185 -12.90 21.22 6.54
CA ASP A 185 -13.77 21.39 5.37
C ASP A 185 -14.06 20.06 4.63
N TRP A 186 -13.49 18.95 5.09
CA TRP A 186 -13.63 17.65 4.42
C TRP A 186 -15.04 17.06 4.63
N LYS A 187 -15.59 16.47 3.57
CA LYS A 187 -16.91 15.83 3.58
C LYS A 187 -16.81 14.39 3.07
N PRO A 188 -17.49 13.42 3.72
CA PRO A 188 -17.61 12.06 3.20
C PRO A 188 -18.22 12.01 1.80
N VAL A 189 -17.78 11.02 1.00
CA VAL A 189 -18.30 10.69 -0.34
C VAL A 189 -19.21 9.46 -0.29
#